data_AF-M6S160-F1
#
_entry.id   AF-M6S160-F1
#
_cell.length_a   1.000
_cell.length_b   1.000
_cell.length_c   1.000
_cell.angle_alpha   90.00
_cell.angle_beta   90.00
_cell.angle_gamma   90.00
#
_symmetry.space_group_name_H-M   'P 1'
#
loop_
_entity.id
_entity.type
_entity.pdbx_description
1 polymer ?
#
loop_
_entity_poly.entity_id
_entity_poly.type
_entity_poly.pdbx_seq_one_letter_code
_entity_poly.pdbx_strand_id
1 'polypeptide(L)'
;MRSTDFLPKLNFPEIDKQRMKQGIFLLIFGLFKKSVLADSISGIISPLYLEPDQYHSASVYIGAFGFICQVYCDFSGYTDIARGCAFLLGYEIPENFKGPFLSTSFREFWGRWHITLSSWLRDYIYIPLGGSRKGELRSQWNMFLTMCLGGLWHGANIAFVLWGAYLGFVLAIERILEPKLVQGTNIISSKTIRFLRNTITLNLFLISGLFFRAGSAGKNSVSFLFDLMKGFQNFFSGKVLPRWEELLLFILLTIGFNALQYFPKSTEKIEKRSRVLIPVFSVILLLLLGVFGDGGGEFIYFQF
;
A
#
# COMPACT_ATOMS: atom_id res chain seq x y z
N MET A 1 -10.10 -5.58 12.35
CA MET A 1 -10.71 -5.35 13.68
C MET A 1 -11.55 -6.56 14.01
N ARG A 2 -11.42 -7.15 15.20
CA ARG A 2 -12.22 -8.33 15.59
C ARG A 2 -13.46 -7.90 16.36
N SER A 3 -14.46 -8.76 16.41
CA SER A 3 -15.67 -8.54 17.22
C SER A 3 -15.34 -8.27 18.69
N THR A 4 -14.34 -8.98 19.23
CA THR A 4 -13.83 -8.83 20.59
C THR A 4 -13.20 -7.47 20.87
N ASP A 5 -12.70 -6.78 19.84
CA ASP A 5 -11.98 -5.51 20.00
C ASP A 5 -12.94 -4.29 19.97
N PHE A 6 -14.05 -4.43 19.24
CA PHE A 6 -14.97 -3.33 18.93
C PHE A 6 -16.29 -3.39 19.70
N LEU A 7 -16.93 -4.57 19.79
CA LEU A 7 -18.24 -4.69 20.40
C LEU A 7 -18.30 -4.21 21.86
N PRO A 8 -17.29 -4.47 22.72
CA PRO A 8 -17.29 -3.95 24.07
C PRO A 8 -17.24 -2.41 24.13
N LYS A 9 -16.65 -1.76 23.13
CA LYS A 9 -16.49 -0.30 23.07
C LYS A 9 -17.73 0.43 22.58
N LEU A 10 -18.67 -0.26 21.92
CA LEU A 10 -19.88 0.35 21.37
C LEU A 10 -20.72 1.07 22.43
N ASN A 11 -20.76 0.53 23.64
CA ASN A 11 -21.53 1.07 24.76
C ASN A 11 -20.83 2.24 25.48
N PHE A 12 -19.58 2.55 25.13
CA PHE A 12 -18.75 3.54 25.81
C PHE A 12 -17.98 4.43 24.81
N PRO A 13 -18.68 5.23 23.99
CA PRO A 13 -18.00 6.20 23.14
C PRO A 13 -17.33 7.27 24.00
N GLU A 14 -16.05 7.58 23.75
CA GLU A 14 -15.36 8.68 24.44
C GLU A 14 -14.94 9.73 23.43
N ILE A 15 -15.56 10.91 23.57
CA ILE A 15 -15.30 12.09 22.74
C ILE A 15 -14.50 13.08 23.55
N ASP A 16 -13.30 13.40 23.11
CA ASP A 16 -12.46 14.43 23.70
C ASP A 16 -11.81 15.32 22.63
N LYS A 17 -11.35 16.50 23.06
CA LYS A 17 -10.76 17.50 22.16
C LYS A 17 -9.54 17.00 21.39
N GLN A 18 -8.74 16.11 21.96
CA GLN A 18 -7.57 15.54 21.30
C GLN A 18 -8.01 14.55 20.22
N ARG A 19 -8.93 13.62 20.53
CA ARG A 19 -9.51 12.69 19.54
C ARG A 19 -10.17 13.42 18.39
N MET A 20 -10.94 14.48 18.66
CA MET A 20 -11.56 15.27 17.61
C MET A 20 -10.53 15.90 16.66
N LYS A 21 -9.44 16.45 17.19
CA LYS A 21 -8.36 17.02 16.36
C LYS A 21 -7.67 15.96 15.51
N GLN A 22 -7.37 14.81 16.10
CA GLN A 22 -6.80 13.67 15.38
C GLN A 22 -7.74 13.19 14.27
N GLY A 23 -9.04 13.10 14.57
CA GLY A 23 -10.06 12.75 13.61
C GLY A 23 -10.11 13.70 12.40
N ILE A 24 -10.08 15.02 12.66
CA ILE A 24 -10.05 16.03 11.61
C ILE A 24 -8.77 15.96 10.77
N PHE A 25 -7.60 15.76 11.38
CA PHE A 25 -6.36 15.58 10.63
C PHE A 25 -6.40 14.35 9.72
N LEU A 26 -6.90 13.23 10.23
CA LEU A 26 -7.05 12.01 9.45
C LEU A 26 -8.03 12.18 8.29
N LEU A 27 -9.13 12.92 8.47
CA LEU A 27 -10.04 13.27 7.39
C LEU A 27 -9.34 14.11 6.31
N ILE A 28 -8.64 15.18 6.70
CA ILE A 28 -7.94 16.08 5.77
C ILE A 28 -6.85 15.31 5.00
N PHE A 29 -6.00 14.55 5.69
CA PHE A 29 -4.94 13.77 5.05
C PHE A 29 -5.51 12.63 4.21
N GLY A 30 -6.59 12.00 4.67
CA GLY A 30 -7.26 10.94 3.94
C GLY A 30 -7.84 11.42 2.61
N LEU A 31 -8.58 12.53 2.64
CA LEU A 31 -9.13 13.19 1.45
C LEU A 31 -8.02 13.68 0.51
N PHE A 32 -6.95 14.27 1.03
CA PHE A 32 -5.82 14.69 0.21
C PHE A 32 -5.16 13.50 -0.51
N LYS A 33 -4.86 12.41 0.21
CA LYS A 33 -4.26 11.22 -0.40
C LYS A 33 -5.18 10.60 -1.46
N LYS A 34 -6.48 10.50 -1.21
CA LYS A 34 -7.44 9.96 -2.19
C LYS A 34 -7.60 10.90 -3.39
N SER A 35 -8.15 12.09 -3.16
CA SER A 35 -8.66 12.95 -4.23
C SER A 35 -7.58 13.74 -4.95
N VAL A 36 -6.45 14.03 -4.29
CA VAL A 36 -5.35 14.80 -4.91
C VAL A 36 -4.26 13.87 -5.41
N LEU A 37 -3.80 12.91 -4.59
CA LEU A 37 -2.69 12.04 -5.00
C LEU A 37 -3.16 10.84 -5.83
N ALA A 38 -4.03 9.99 -5.29
CA ALA A 38 -4.38 8.72 -5.94
C ALA A 38 -5.10 8.95 -7.27
N ASP A 39 -6.10 9.85 -7.31
CA ASP A 39 -6.87 10.11 -8.52
C ASP A 39 -6.01 10.79 -9.61
N SER A 40 -5.13 11.73 -9.25
CA SER A 40 -4.20 12.35 -10.20
C SER A 40 -3.18 11.36 -10.76
N ILE A 41 -2.59 10.52 -9.89
CA ILE A 41 -1.68 9.45 -10.32
C ILE A 41 -2.42 8.51 -11.27
N SER A 42 -3.66 8.11 -10.94
CA SER A 42 -4.49 7.24 -11.78
C SER A 42 -4.71 7.84 -13.16
N GLY A 43 -5.04 9.14 -13.24
CA GLY A 43 -5.23 9.84 -14.50
C GLY A 43 -3.96 9.86 -15.36
N ILE A 44 -2.79 10.00 -14.75
CA ILE A 44 -1.51 10.03 -15.46
C ILE A 44 -1.09 8.65 -15.96
N ILE A 45 -1.24 7.59 -15.15
CA ILE A 45 -0.75 6.24 -15.51
C ILE A 45 -1.76 5.43 -16.32
N SER A 46 -3.04 5.83 -16.37
CA SER A 46 -4.09 5.12 -17.11
C SER A 46 -3.75 4.84 -18.58
N PRO A 47 -3.24 5.81 -19.39
CA PRO A 47 -2.89 5.55 -20.79
C PRO A 47 -1.82 4.48 -20.98
N LEU A 48 -0.90 4.33 -20.02
CA LEU A 48 0.12 3.29 -20.07
C LEU A 48 -0.48 1.90 -19.93
N TYR A 49 -1.48 1.75 -19.07
CA TYR A 49 -2.17 0.48 -18.87
C TYR A 49 -3.22 0.16 -19.95
N LEU A 50 -3.38 0.99 -20.97
CA LEU A 50 -4.18 0.63 -22.15
C LEU A 50 -3.33 -0.04 -23.23
N GLU A 51 -2.07 0.40 -23.37
CA GLU A 51 -1.14 -0.07 -24.42
C GLU A 51 0.28 -0.24 -23.84
N PRO A 52 0.50 -1.11 -22.83
CA PRO A 52 1.75 -1.13 -22.07
C PRO A 52 2.99 -1.52 -22.90
N ASP A 53 2.80 -2.29 -23.97
CA ASP A 53 3.83 -2.69 -24.93
C ASP A 53 4.31 -1.53 -25.83
N GLN A 54 3.54 -0.45 -25.92
CA GLN A 54 3.85 0.73 -26.72
C GLN A 54 4.74 1.73 -25.98
N TYR A 55 4.97 1.58 -24.68
CA TYR A 55 5.80 2.47 -23.87
C TYR A 55 7.20 1.90 -23.67
N HIS A 56 8.19 2.78 -23.56
CA HIS A 56 9.56 2.36 -23.23
C HIS A 56 9.67 1.93 -21.75
N SER A 57 10.69 1.14 -21.44
CA SER A 57 10.83 0.46 -20.14
C SER A 57 10.86 1.42 -18.94
N ALA A 58 11.53 2.57 -19.06
CA ALA A 58 11.53 3.58 -17.99
C ALA A 58 10.14 4.18 -17.72
N SER A 59 9.29 4.36 -18.75
CA SER A 59 7.90 4.78 -18.59
C SER A 59 7.06 3.70 -17.91
N VAL A 60 7.27 2.43 -18.26
CA VAL A 60 6.62 1.29 -17.59
C VAL A 60 7.05 1.17 -16.13
N TYR A 61 8.33 1.38 -15.83
CA TYR A 61 8.85 1.34 -14.46
C TYR A 61 8.28 2.46 -13.58
N ILE A 62 8.32 3.72 -14.05
CA ILE A 62 7.74 4.84 -13.30
C ILE A 62 6.21 4.71 -13.18
N GLY A 63 5.54 4.21 -14.21
CA GLY A 63 4.11 3.91 -14.19
C GLY A 63 3.77 2.83 -13.15
N ALA A 64 4.55 1.75 -13.07
CA ALA A 64 4.38 0.71 -12.05
C ALA A 64 4.62 1.23 -10.63
N PHE A 65 5.62 2.10 -10.44
CA PHE A 65 5.82 2.76 -9.15
C PHE A 65 4.66 3.70 -8.80
N GLY A 66 4.17 4.45 -9.80
CA GLY A 66 2.97 5.27 -9.72
C GLY A 66 1.76 4.45 -9.27
N PHE A 67 1.55 3.28 -9.87
CA PHE A 67 0.45 2.39 -9.49
C PHE A 67 0.52 1.94 -8.02
N ILE A 68 1.70 1.57 -7.52
CA ILE A 68 1.86 1.25 -6.09
C ILE A 68 1.56 2.47 -5.20
N CYS A 69 1.97 3.66 -5.62
CA CYS A 69 1.65 4.91 -4.92
C CYS A 69 0.15 5.22 -4.95
N GLN A 70 -0.52 5.01 -6.08
CA GLN A 70 -1.96 5.13 -6.23
C GLN A 70 -2.67 4.20 -5.24
N VAL A 71 -2.36 2.90 -5.27
CA VAL A 71 -2.97 1.91 -4.37
C VAL A 71 -2.77 2.29 -2.90
N TYR A 72 -1.56 2.72 -2.54
CA TYR A 72 -1.27 3.16 -1.18
C TYR A 72 -2.07 4.40 -0.78
N CYS A 73 -2.06 5.44 -1.62
CA CYS A 73 -2.75 6.72 -1.34
C CYS A 73 -4.26 6.55 -1.30
N ASP A 74 -4.83 5.76 -2.21
CA ASP A 74 -6.25 5.46 -2.29
C ASP A 74 -6.70 4.73 -1.01
N PHE A 75 -6.01 3.64 -0.66
CA PHE A 75 -6.44 2.81 0.44
C PHE A 75 -6.07 3.38 1.81
N SER A 76 -4.86 3.90 1.96
CA SER A 76 -4.49 4.60 3.19
C SER A 76 -5.33 5.86 3.35
N GLY A 77 -5.75 6.50 2.27
CA GLY A 77 -6.71 7.61 2.29
C GLY A 77 -8.06 7.17 2.85
N TYR A 78 -8.64 6.12 2.26
CA TYR A 78 -9.89 5.51 2.73
C TYR A 78 -9.85 5.14 4.22
N THR A 79 -8.81 4.44 4.67
CA THR A 79 -8.73 4.03 6.08
C THR A 79 -8.50 5.21 7.03
N ASP A 80 -7.81 6.26 6.60
CA ASP A 80 -7.66 7.46 7.42
C ASP A 80 -9.00 8.22 7.53
N ILE A 81 -9.79 8.30 6.45
CA ILE A 81 -11.14 8.86 6.51
C ILE A 81 -12.01 8.06 7.49
N ALA A 82 -12.02 6.72 7.37
CA ALA A 82 -12.80 5.85 8.25
C ALA A 82 -12.37 6.00 9.73
N ARG A 83 -11.06 6.04 10.00
CA ARG A 83 -10.51 6.29 11.34
C ARG A 83 -10.85 7.68 11.85
N GLY A 84 -10.82 8.67 10.97
CA GLY A 84 -11.18 10.05 11.28
C GLY A 84 -12.63 10.17 11.74
N CYS A 85 -13.55 9.57 10.98
CA CYS A 85 -14.95 9.46 11.37
C CYS A 85 -15.12 8.71 12.69
N ALA A 86 -14.42 7.58 12.88
CA ALA A 86 -14.48 6.83 14.13
C ALA A 86 -14.11 7.70 15.34
N PHE A 87 -13.00 8.45 15.27
CA PHE A 87 -12.60 9.34 16.35
C PHE A 87 -13.63 10.44 16.66
N LEU A 88 -14.27 11.00 15.63
CA LEU A 88 -15.34 11.99 15.82
C LEU A 88 -16.59 11.41 16.47
N LEU A 89 -16.85 10.10 16.27
CA LEU A 89 -17.93 9.36 16.90
C LEU A 89 -17.55 8.78 18.27
N GLY A 90 -16.33 9.03 18.76
CA GLY A 90 -15.85 8.55 20.05
C GLY A 90 -15.29 7.13 20.04
N TYR A 91 -14.97 6.58 18.86
CA TYR A 91 -14.41 5.25 18.68
C TYR A 91 -12.99 5.29 18.13
N GLU A 92 -12.23 4.23 18.41
CA GLU A 92 -10.88 4.04 17.85
C GLU A 92 -10.83 2.72 17.09
N ILE A 93 -10.53 2.79 15.79
CA ILE A 93 -10.32 1.62 14.93
C ILE A 93 -8.83 1.51 14.57
N PRO A 94 -8.30 0.28 14.39
CA PRO A 94 -6.88 0.05 14.19
C PRO A 94 -6.32 0.68 12.92
N GLU A 95 -5.04 1.04 12.95
CA GLU A 95 -4.32 1.52 11.77
C GLU A 95 -4.18 0.39 10.74
N ASN A 96 -4.26 0.76 9.46
CA ASN A 96 -4.07 -0.20 8.37
C ASN A 96 -2.72 -0.04 7.67
N PHE A 97 -2.08 1.13 7.78
CA PHE A 97 -0.80 1.44 7.14
C PHE A 97 0.16 2.15 8.12
N LYS A 98 1.43 1.74 8.12
CA LYS A 98 2.46 2.28 9.02
C LYS A 98 3.81 2.51 8.31
N GLY A 99 3.79 3.38 7.31
CA GLY A 99 4.96 3.72 6.50
C GLY A 99 5.62 2.53 5.82
N PRO A 100 4.89 1.73 5.02
CA PRO A 100 5.39 0.46 4.47
C PRO A 100 6.57 0.62 3.50
N PHE A 101 6.73 1.76 2.83
CA PHE A 101 7.77 1.93 1.80
C PHE A 101 9.18 2.07 2.39
N LEU A 102 9.30 2.25 3.71
CA LEU A 102 10.57 2.30 4.42
C LEU A 102 10.98 0.94 5.04
N SER A 103 10.25 -0.14 4.72
CA SER A 103 10.53 -1.49 5.22
C SER A 103 11.79 -2.08 4.60
N THR A 104 12.55 -2.84 5.38
CA THR A 104 13.85 -3.43 5.00
C THR A 104 13.80 -4.95 4.86
N SER A 105 12.63 -5.53 5.03
CA SER A 105 12.28 -6.91 4.77
C SER A 105 10.82 -6.98 4.32
N PHE A 106 10.47 -8.04 3.59
CA PHE A 106 9.12 -8.27 3.14
C PHE A 106 8.20 -8.65 4.30
N ARG A 107 8.73 -9.36 5.31
CA ARG A 107 8.08 -9.58 6.60
C ARG A 107 7.74 -8.27 7.31
N GLU A 108 8.66 -7.31 7.36
CA GLU A 108 8.41 -5.98 7.93
C GLU A 108 7.35 -5.23 7.11
N PHE A 109 7.44 -5.31 5.78
CA PHE A 109 6.50 -4.69 4.86
C PHE A 109 5.05 -5.14 5.13
N TRP A 110 4.80 -6.45 5.22
CA TRP A 110 3.47 -6.98 5.55
C TRP A 110 3.00 -6.67 6.97
N GLY A 111 3.91 -6.37 7.89
CA GLY A 111 3.56 -5.84 9.21
C GLY A 111 3.12 -4.37 9.19
N ARG A 112 3.28 -3.67 8.05
CA ARG A 112 3.01 -2.24 7.88
C ARG A 112 2.05 -1.92 6.73
N TRP A 113 1.79 -2.87 5.85
CA TRP A 113 0.87 -2.77 4.73
C TRP A 113 -0.39 -3.58 5.01
N HIS A 114 -1.55 -2.94 4.90
CA HIS A 114 -2.86 -3.56 5.11
C HIS A 114 -2.97 -4.43 6.38
N ILE A 115 -2.50 -3.87 7.51
CA ILE A 115 -2.29 -4.56 8.79
C ILE A 115 -3.52 -5.36 9.25
N THR A 116 -4.73 -4.82 9.05
CA THR A 116 -5.95 -5.49 9.50
C THR A 116 -6.26 -6.74 8.70
N LEU A 117 -6.03 -6.73 7.38
CA LEU A 117 -6.20 -7.92 6.54
C LEU A 117 -5.09 -8.92 6.81
N SER A 118 -3.84 -8.48 6.89
CA SER A 118 -2.70 -9.37 7.19
C SER A 118 -2.87 -10.09 8.53
N SER A 119 -3.38 -9.39 9.54
CA SER A 119 -3.73 -10.01 10.82
C SER A 119 -4.88 -11.00 10.67
N TRP A 120 -5.92 -10.66 9.91
CA TRP A 120 -7.05 -11.56 9.67
C TRP A 120 -6.61 -12.84 8.95
N LEU A 121 -5.86 -12.73 7.85
CA LEU A 121 -5.31 -13.89 7.12
C LEU A 121 -4.43 -14.76 8.03
N ARG A 122 -3.60 -14.14 8.87
CA ARG A 122 -2.79 -14.87 9.85
C ARG A 122 -3.66 -15.67 10.81
N ASP A 123 -4.65 -15.02 11.41
CA ASP A 123 -5.39 -15.59 12.54
C ASP A 123 -6.47 -16.58 12.10
N TYR A 124 -7.08 -16.37 10.94
CA TYR A 124 -8.21 -17.15 10.44
C TYR A 124 -7.86 -18.11 9.30
N ILE A 125 -6.68 -18.00 8.69
CA ILE A 125 -6.23 -18.94 7.65
C ILE A 125 -4.91 -19.61 8.06
N TYR A 126 -3.86 -18.83 8.25
CA TYR A 126 -2.51 -19.38 8.49
C TYR A 126 -2.42 -20.23 9.76
N ILE A 127 -2.90 -19.71 10.90
CA ILE A 127 -2.87 -20.43 12.19
C ILE A 127 -3.73 -21.71 12.12
N PRO A 128 -4.99 -21.67 11.63
CA PRO A 128 -5.81 -22.88 11.44
C PRO A 128 -5.18 -23.95 10.53
N LEU A 129 -4.42 -23.56 9.49
CA LEU A 129 -3.70 -24.52 8.63
C LEU A 129 -2.52 -25.23 9.35
N GLY A 130 -2.21 -24.84 10.58
CA GLY A 130 -1.15 -25.38 11.43
C GLY A 130 -0.06 -24.37 11.74
N GLY A 131 -0.14 -23.15 11.20
CA GLY A 131 0.82 -22.07 11.40
C GLY A 131 2.26 -22.55 11.20
N SER A 132 3.12 -22.25 12.18
CA SER A 132 4.51 -22.69 12.20
C SER A 132 4.77 -23.97 13.03
N ARG A 133 3.74 -24.75 13.40
CA ARG A 133 3.87 -25.84 14.39
C ARG A 133 4.38 -27.17 13.84
N LYS A 134 4.24 -27.40 12.53
CA LYS A 134 4.50 -28.70 11.87
C LYS A 134 5.81 -28.73 11.07
N GLY A 135 6.83 -28.01 11.54
CA GLY A 135 8.13 -27.90 10.88
C GLY A 135 8.18 -26.89 9.73
N GLU A 136 9.39 -26.63 9.23
CA GLU A 136 9.66 -25.52 8.31
C GLU A 136 8.93 -25.66 6.97
N LEU A 137 9.02 -26.82 6.31
CA LEU A 137 8.35 -27.07 5.02
C LEU A 137 6.84 -26.83 5.09
N ARG A 138 6.17 -27.35 6.13
CA ARG A 138 4.73 -27.16 6.31
C ARG A 138 4.39 -25.71 6.63
N SER A 139 5.26 -24.99 7.35
CA SER A 139 5.11 -23.56 7.64
C SER A 139 5.16 -22.72 6.36
N GLN A 140 6.10 -23.03 5.47
CA GLN A 140 6.25 -22.35 4.18
C GLN A 140 5.05 -22.64 3.27
N TRP A 141 4.59 -23.89 3.21
CA TRP A 141 3.40 -24.25 2.45
C TRP A 141 2.13 -23.58 3.00
N ASN A 142 1.96 -23.53 4.32
CA ASN A 142 0.84 -22.83 4.95
C ASN A 142 0.83 -21.33 4.59
N MET A 143 2.00 -20.70 4.60
CA MET A 143 2.16 -19.29 4.25
C MET A 143 1.87 -19.05 2.76
N PHE A 144 2.40 -19.90 1.88
CA PHE A 144 2.13 -19.86 0.44
C PHE A 144 0.63 -19.97 0.15
N LEU A 145 -0.04 -20.99 0.72
CA LEU A 145 -1.48 -21.16 0.58
C LEU A 145 -2.26 -19.96 1.14
N THR A 146 -1.85 -19.43 2.28
CA THR A 146 -2.48 -18.23 2.88
C THR A 146 -2.41 -17.04 1.93
N MET A 147 -1.26 -16.82 1.26
CA MET A 147 -1.12 -15.73 0.30
C MET A 147 -1.91 -15.96 -0.98
N CYS A 148 -1.96 -17.19 -1.51
CA CYS A 148 -2.82 -17.52 -2.66
C CYS A 148 -4.30 -17.31 -2.35
N LEU A 149 -4.76 -17.72 -1.16
CA LEU A 149 -6.14 -17.49 -0.70
C LEU A 149 -6.40 -15.99 -0.46
N GLY A 150 -5.42 -15.25 0.04
CA GLY A 150 -5.49 -13.78 0.12
C GLY A 150 -5.59 -13.13 -1.25
N GLY A 151 -4.89 -13.66 -2.26
CA GLY A 151 -5.07 -13.27 -3.66
C GLY A 151 -6.49 -13.53 -4.16
N LEU A 152 -7.02 -14.75 -3.97
CA LEU A 152 -8.40 -15.09 -4.35
C LEU A 152 -9.45 -14.21 -3.67
N TRP A 153 -9.19 -13.75 -2.44
CA TRP A 153 -10.07 -12.82 -1.75
C TRP A 153 -10.21 -11.47 -2.47
N HIS A 154 -9.20 -11.04 -3.23
CA HIS A 154 -9.27 -9.84 -4.04
C HIS A 154 -10.09 -10.00 -5.31
N GLY A 155 -10.28 -11.22 -5.83
CA GLY A 155 -11.13 -11.45 -6.99
C GLY A 155 -10.94 -12.83 -7.63
N ALA A 156 -11.96 -13.30 -8.34
CA ALA A 156 -11.96 -14.59 -9.04
C ALA A 156 -11.18 -14.55 -10.37
N ASN A 157 -9.91 -14.11 -10.32
CA ASN A 157 -9.01 -14.02 -11.46
C ASN A 157 -7.68 -14.75 -11.18
N ILE A 158 -7.17 -15.51 -12.16
CA ILE A 158 -5.91 -16.23 -12.05
C ILE A 158 -4.73 -15.29 -11.73
N ALA A 159 -4.73 -14.05 -12.23
CA ALA A 159 -3.66 -13.10 -11.95
C ALA A 159 -3.60 -12.71 -10.47
N PHE A 160 -4.72 -12.70 -9.74
CA PHE A 160 -4.70 -12.52 -8.29
C PHE A 160 -4.17 -13.75 -7.54
N VAL A 161 -4.40 -14.96 -8.06
CA VAL A 161 -3.77 -16.17 -7.53
C VAL A 161 -2.26 -16.12 -7.75
N LEU A 162 -1.81 -15.74 -8.94
CA LEU A 162 -0.40 -15.57 -9.27
C LEU A 162 0.25 -14.47 -8.42
N TRP A 163 -0.46 -13.39 -8.15
CA TRP A 163 -0.03 -12.36 -7.20
C TRP A 163 0.21 -12.96 -5.81
N GLY A 164 -0.75 -13.72 -5.27
CA GLY A 164 -0.60 -14.41 -3.98
C GLY A 164 0.55 -15.42 -3.97
N ALA A 165 0.70 -16.19 -5.05
CA ALA A 165 1.79 -17.16 -5.21
C ALA A 165 3.17 -16.48 -5.22
N TYR A 166 3.29 -15.37 -5.97
CA TYR A 166 4.51 -14.56 -6.02
C TYR A 166 4.90 -14.07 -4.61
N LEU A 167 3.96 -13.50 -3.87
CA LEU A 167 4.20 -13.02 -2.51
C LEU A 167 4.57 -14.13 -1.54
N GLY A 168 3.88 -15.28 -1.63
CA GLY A 168 4.19 -16.47 -0.84
C GLY A 168 5.62 -16.98 -1.11
N PHE A 169 6.05 -16.96 -2.38
CA PHE A 169 7.40 -17.34 -2.77
C PHE A 169 8.46 -16.35 -2.25
N VAL A 170 8.22 -15.04 -2.37
CA VAL A 170 9.12 -14.01 -1.83
C VAL A 170 9.32 -14.17 -0.32
N LEU A 171 8.23 -14.38 0.43
CA LEU A 171 8.32 -14.62 1.88
C LEU A 171 9.04 -15.92 2.21
N ALA A 172 8.83 -16.97 1.41
CA ALA A 172 9.49 -18.25 1.63
C ALA A 172 11.01 -18.13 1.45
N ILE A 173 11.46 -17.47 0.38
CA ILE A 173 12.87 -17.15 0.15
C ILE A 173 13.42 -16.33 1.31
N GLU A 174 12.74 -15.25 1.70
CA GLU A 174 13.22 -14.38 2.77
C GLU A 174 13.45 -15.15 4.08
N ARG A 175 12.52 -16.03 4.46
CA ARG A 175 12.62 -16.86 5.67
C ARG A 175 13.80 -17.85 5.61
N ILE A 176 14.15 -18.36 4.43
CA ILE A 176 15.32 -19.24 4.25
C ILE A 176 16.64 -18.44 4.33
N LEU A 177 16.64 -17.20 3.86
CA LEU A 177 17.83 -16.33 3.84
C LEU A 177 18.08 -15.61 5.17
N GLU A 178 17.03 -15.27 5.93
CA GLU A 178 17.10 -14.47 7.16
C GLU A 178 18.11 -15.02 8.19
N PRO A 179 18.12 -16.32 8.55
CA PRO A 179 19.08 -16.87 9.51
C PRO A 179 20.54 -16.78 9.01
N LYS A 180 20.76 -16.96 7.71
CA LYS A 180 22.10 -16.95 7.09
C LYS A 180 22.68 -15.54 7.01
N LEU A 181 21.83 -14.55 6.79
CA LEU A 181 22.22 -13.14 6.78
C LEU A 181 22.55 -12.63 8.19
N VAL A 182 21.76 -13.01 9.20
CA VAL A 182 21.95 -12.57 10.60
C VAL A 182 23.14 -13.26 11.28
N GLN A 183 23.37 -14.55 11.05
CA GLN A 183 24.46 -15.29 11.70
C GLN A 183 25.86 -14.99 11.12
N GLY A 184 25.95 -14.49 9.89
CA GLY A 184 27.22 -14.25 9.20
C GLY A 184 27.83 -12.86 9.37
N THR A 185 27.16 -11.90 10.04
CA THR A 185 27.62 -10.50 10.02
C THR A 185 27.33 -9.72 11.31
N ASN A 186 28.38 -9.48 12.10
CA ASN A 186 28.46 -8.35 13.04
C ASN A 186 28.56 -6.97 12.30
N ILE A 187 28.16 -6.92 11.02
CA ILE A 187 28.42 -5.83 10.06
C ILE A 187 27.10 -5.14 9.62
N ILE A 188 25.91 -5.64 10.00
CA ILE A 188 24.60 -5.18 9.47
C ILE A 188 24.05 -3.93 10.17
N SER A 189 24.82 -2.84 10.22
CA SER A 189 24.33 -1.54 10.73
C SER A 189 24.64 -0.36 9.81
N SER A 190 25.28 -0.58 8.65
CA SER A 190 25.55 0.55 7.75
C SER A 190 24.25 1.06 7.11
N LYS A 191 24.11 2.39 7.03
CA LYS A 191 22.98 3.06 6.36
C LYS A 191 22.82 2.57 4.91
N THR A 192 23.92 2.23 4.25
CA THR A 192 23.97 1.70 2.88
C THR A 192 23.28 0.35 2.75
N ILE A 193 23.57 -0.62 3.64
CA ILE A 193 22.92 -1.94 3.59
C ILE A 193 21.42 -1.79 3.85
N ARG A 194 21.04 -0.94 4.80
CA ARG A 194 19.63 -0.66 5.09
C ARG A 194 18.91 -0.08 3.87
N PHE A 195 19.54 0.89 3.19
CA PHE A 195 19.02 1.47 1.95
C PHE A 195 18.86 0.41 0.86
N LEU A 196 19.89 -0.42 0.63
CA LEU A 196 19.82 -1.49 -0.36
C LEU A 196 18.69 -2.50 -0.07
N ARG A 197 18.58 -2.95 1.18
CA ARG A 197 17.49 -3.85 1.62
C ARG A 197 16.11 -3.24 1.42
N ASN A 198 15.97 -1.95 1.71
CA ASN A 198 14.73 -1.21 1.48
C ASN A 198 14.40 -1.14 -0.02
N THR A 199 15.37 -0.77 -0.86
CA THR A 199 15.20 -0.74 -2.31
C THR A 199 14.81 -2.11 -2.87
N ILE A 200 15.44 -3.20 -2.42
CA ILE A 200 15.09 -4.57 -2.82
C ILE A 200 13.65 -4.89 -2.41
N THR A 201 13.29 -4.63 -1.15
CA THR A 201 11.92 -4.88 -0.63
C THR A 201 10.86 -4.14 -1.45
N LEU A 202 11.12 -2.86 -1.75
CA LEU A 202 10.19 -2.02 -2.51
C LEU A 202 10.06 -2.49 -3.97
N ASN A 203 11.17 -2.90 -4.61
CA ASN A 203 11.13 -3.44 -5.97
C ASN A 203 10.40 -4.78 -6.06
N LEU A 204 10.57 -5.67 -5.08
CA LEU A 204 9.79 -6.90 -5.00
C LEU A 204 8.30 -6.60 -4.87
N PHE A 205 7.93 -5.62 -4.05
CA PHE A 205 6.53 -5.20 -3.96
C PHE A 205 6.02 -4.56 -5.25
N LEU A 206 6.84 -3.77 -5.96
CA LEU A 206 6.50 -3.19 -7.26
C LEU A 206 6.20 -4.26 -8.31
N ILE A 207 7.01 -5.32 -8.36
CA ILE A 207 6.76 -6.47 -9.24
C ILE A 207 5.40 -7.13 -8.90
N SER A 208 5.06 -7.23 -7.61
CA SER A 208 3.73 -7.72 -7.21
C SER A 208 2.61 -6.85 -7.79
N GLY A 209 2.79 -5.52 -7.87
CA GLY A 209 1.83 -4.59 -8.45
C GLY A 209 1.44 -4.93 -9.90
N LEU A 210 2.34 -5.53 -10.68
CA LEU A 210 2.07 -5.95 -12.07
C LEU A 210 1.00 -7.05 -12.13
N PHE A 211 1.15 -8.09 -11.30
CA PHE A 211 0.16 -9.16 -11.20
C PHE A 211 -1.18 -8.64 -10.68
N PHE A 212 -1.12 -7.74 -9.69
CA PHE A 212 -2.32 -7.16 -9.10
C PHE A 212 -3.09 -6.32 -10.12
N ARG A 213 -2.40 -5.45 -10.87
CA ARG A 213 -3.01 -4.64 -11.94
C ARG A 213 -3.57 -5.52 -13.06
N ALA A 214 -2.88 -6.61 -13.40
CA ALA A 214 -3.37 -7.57 -14.38
C ALA A 214 -4.67 -8.26 -13.92
N GLY A 215 -4.81 -8.57 -12.64
CA GLY A 215 -6.06 -9.11 -12.09
C GLY A 215 -7.28 -8.22 -12.34
N SER A 216 -7.07 -6.91 -12.29
CA SER A 216 -8.10 -5.89 -12.57
C SER A 216 -8.47 -5.79 -14.05
N ALA A 217 -7.67 -6.33 -14.97
CA ALA A 217 -7.95 -6.31 -16.41
C ALA A 217 -8.99 -7.36 -16.86
N GLY A 218 -9.59 -8.10 -15.91
CA GLY A 218 -10.65 -9.06 -16.18
C GLY A 218 -10.18 -10.25 -17.02
N LYS A 219 -10.94 -10.61 -18.05
CA LYS A 219 -10.69 -11.83 -18.88
C LYS A 219 -9.34 -11.81 -19.59
N ASN A 220 -8.79 -10.64 -19.88
CA ASN A 220 -7.52 -10.48 -20.59
C ASN A 220 -6.31 -10.36 -19.63
N SER A 221 -6.47 -10.72 -18.36
CA SER A 221 -5.43 -10.52 -17.34
C SER A 221 -4.09 -11.15 -17.71
N VAL A 222 -4.09 -12.36 -18.27
CA VAL A 222 -2.86 -13.07 -18.64
C VAL A 222 -2.17 -12.40 -19.81
N SER A 223 -2.89 -12.07 -20.90
CA SER A 223 -2.29 -11.37 -22.05
C SER A 223 -1.77 -9.99 -21.65
N PHE A 224 -2.54 -9.27 -20.82
CA PHE A 224 -2.15 -7.98 -20.29
C PHE A 224 -0.87 -8.03 -19.45
N LEU A 225 -0.71 -9.07 -18.61
CA LEU A 225 0.51 -9.30 -17.86
C LEU A 225 1.71 -9.50 -18.80
N PHE A 226 1.54 -10.27 -19.89
CA PHE A 226 2.58 -10.44 -20.89
C PHE A 226 2.93 -9.13 -21.61
N ASP A 227 1.95 -8.30 -21.93
CA ASP A 227 2.20 -7.01 -22.60
C ASP A 227 2.91 -6.02 -21.67
N LEU A 228 2.59 -6.02 -20.37
CA LEU A 228 3.38 -5.31 -19.36
C LEU A 228 4.84 -5.79 -19.32
N MET A 229 5.07 -7.11 -19.36
CA MET A 229 6.42 -7.67 -19.38
C MET A 229 7.19 -7.28 -20.66
N LYS A 230 6.52 -7.24 -21.82
CA LYS A 230 7.14 -6.75 -23.07
C LYS A 230 7.53 -5.27 -22.97
N GLY A 231 6.68 -4.44 -22.37
CA GLY A 231 6.99 -3.02 -22.13
C GLY A 231 8.28 -2.83 -21.33
N PHE A 232 8.53 -3.68 -20.32
CA PHE A 232 9.81 -3.67 -19.58
C PHE A 232 11.04 -4.04 -20.42
N GLN A 233 10.86 -4.80 -21.50
CA GLN A 233 11.94 -5.19 -22.40
C GLN A 233 12.21 -4.12 -23.48
N ASN A 234 11.32 -3.14 -23.63
CA ASN A 234 11.43 -2.10 -24.64
C ASN A 234 12.31 -0.93 -24.18
N PHE A 235 13.64 -1.12 -24.13
CA PHE A 235 14.55 -0.15 -23.51
C PHE A 235 14.70 1.19 -24.27
N PHE A 236 14.63 1.16 -25.60
CA PHE A 236 15.02 2.31 -26.43
C PHE A 236 13.94 2.78 -27.40
N SER A 237 12.84 2.03 -27.55
CA SER A 237 11.74 2.39 -28.45
C SER A 237 10.44 2.49 -27.67
N GLY A 238 9.48 3.28 -28.16
CA GLY A 238 8.17 3.44 -27.53
C GLY A 238 7.90 4.85 -26.99
N LYS A 239 6.64 5.06 -26.66
CA LYS A 239 6.09 6.32 -26.16
C LYS A 239 6.66 6.63 -24.78
N VAL A 240 6.88 7.92 -24.51
CA VAL A 240 7.15 8.43 -23.16
C VAL A 240 5.82 8.64 -22.46
N LEU A 241 5.74 8.30 -21.17
CA LEU A 241 4.56 8.56 -20.35
C LEU A 241 4.28 10.07 -20.31
N PRO A 242 3.10 10.53 -20.76
CA PRO A 242 2.75 11.94 -20.64
C PRO A 242 2.74 12.38 -19.17
N ARG A 243 3.14 13.63 -18.90
CA ARG A 243 3.10 14.24 -17.55
C ARG A 243 3.90 13.45 -16.50
N TRP A 244 5.00 12.80 -16.90
CA TRP A 244 5.85 12.03 -15.99
C TRP A 244 6.49 12.91 -14.90
N GLU A 245 6.68 14.21 -15.14
CA GLU A 245 7.18 15.17 -14.16
C GLU A 245 6.18 15.38 -13.01
N GLU A 246 4.89 15.50 -13.35
CA GLU A 246 3.81 15.59 -12.37
C GLU A 246 3.69 14.28 -11.58
N LEU A 247 3.85 13.14 -12.25
CA LEU A 247 3.88 11.84 -11.59
C LEU A 247 5.01 11.75 -10.56
N LEU A 248 6.22 12.23 -10.89
CA LEU A 248 7.34 12.27 -9.95
C LEU A 248 7.02 13.13 -8.72
N LEU A 249 6.38 14.29 -8.91
CA LEU A 249 5.94 15.13 -7.79
C LEU A 249 4.96 14.37 -6.89
N PHE A 250 3.94 13.71 -7.45
CA PHE A 250 2.97 12.94 -6.65
C PHE A 250 3.60 11.73 -5.96
N ILE A 251 4.58 11.07 -6.59
CA ILE A 251 5.39 10.02 -5.97
C ILE A 251 6.16 10.57 -4.76
N LEU A 252 6.83 11.72 -4.90
CA LEU A 252 7.57 12.35 -3.81
C LEU A 252 6.67 12.73 -2.64
N LEU A 253 5.48 13.30 -2.93
CA LEU A 253 4.48 13.61 -1.92
C LEU A 253 3.99 12.33 -1.21
N THR A 254 3.77 11.26 -1.97
CA THR A 254 3.38 9.95 -1.42
C THR A 254 4.45 9.39 -0.48
N ILE A 255 5.72 9.45 -0.87
CA ILE A 255 6.85 9.06 0.00
C ILE A 255 6.91 9.94 1.25
N GLY A 256 6.59 11.23 1.13
CA GLY A 256 6.46 12.15 2.27
C GLY A 256 5.40 11.69 3.29
N PHE A 257 4.19 11.36 2.83
CA PHE A 257 3.14 10.80 3.69
C PHE A 257 3.53 9.45 4.31
N ASN A 258 4.20 8.60 3.53
CA ASN A 258 4.70 7.32 4.01
C ASN A 258 5.71 7.51 5.16
N ALA A 259 6.63 8.47 5.00
CA ALA A 259 7.61 8.82 6.03
C ALA A 259 6.94 9.43 7.27
N LEU A 260 5.92 10.28 7.11
CA LEU A 260 5.16 10.82 8.24
C LEU A 260 4.51 9.70 9.07
N GLN A 261 3.92 8.69 8.43
CA GLN A 261 3.37 7.51 9.13
C GLN A 261 4.46 6.66 9.80
N TYR A 262 5.65 6.60 9.23
CA TYR A 262 6.77 5.86 9.81
C TYR A 262 7.32 6.51 11.08
N PHE A 263 7.32 7.85 11.15
CA PHE A 263 7.90 8.64 12.23
C PHE A 263 6.81 9.32 13.08
N PRO A 264 6.24 8.65 14.10
CA PRO A 264 5.12 9.18 14.88
C PRO A 264 5.43 10.49 15.64
N LYS A 265 6.71 10.75 15.96
CA LYS A 265 7.12 12.05 16.54
C LYS A 265 6.86 13.23 15.61
N SER A 266 6.85 13.00 14.29
CA SER A 266 6.55 14.04 13.30
C SER A 266 5.07 14.39 13.30
N THR A 267 4.18 13.39 13.39
CA THR A 267 2.73 13.62 13.49
C THR A 267 2.37 14.31 14.80
N GLU A 268 2.97 13.92 15.93
CA GLU A 268 2.80 14.61 17.21
C GLU A 268 3.15 16.11 17.15
N LYS A 269 4.23 16.47 16.43
CA LYS A 269 4.62 17.88 16.24
C LYS A 269 3.59 18.66 15.41
N ILE A 270 3.00 18.03 14.40
CA ILE A 270 1.93 18.62 13.57
C ILE A 270 0.68 18.82 14.43
N GLU A 271 0.31 17.82 15.24
CA GLU A 271 -0.88 17.87 16.11
C GLU A 271 -0.80 19.00 17.16
N LYS A 272 0.40 19.28 17.69
CA LYS A 272 0.63 20.42 18.60
C LYS A 272 0.29 21.76 17.97
N ARG A 273 0.37 21.89 16.64
CA ARG A 273 0.03 23.10 15.87
C ARG A 273 -1.37 23.04 15.25
N SER A 274 -2.21 22.10 15.68
CA SER A 274 -3.60 21.87 15.21
C SER A 274 -4.43 23.13 15.02
N ARG A 275 -4.37 24.09 15.95
CA ARG A 275 -5.20 25.32 15.91
C ARG A 275 -5.00 26.15 14.64
N VAL A 276 -3.80 26.14 14.08
CA VAL A 276 -3.47 26.89 12.86
C VAL A 276 -3.50 25.98 11.63
N LEU A 277 -2.95 24.77 11.76
CA LEU A 277 -2.80 23.87 10.62
C LEU A 277 -4.12 23.30 10.11
N ILE A 278 -5.10 23.05 10.99
CA ILE A 278 -6.40 22.50 10.55
C ILE A 278 -7.09 23.48 9.60
N PRO A 279 -7.38 24.76 9.96
CA PRO A 279 -8.02 25.69 9.04
C PRO A 279 -7.26 25.88 7.73
N VAL A 280 -5.92 26.03 7.80
CA VAL A 280 -5.08 26.22 6.62
C VAL A 280 -5.15 25.02 5.69
N PHE A 281 -4.98 23.81 6.21
CA PHE A 281 -5.06 22.60 5.38
C PHE A 281 -6.48 22.34 4.88
N SER A 282 -7.52 22.70 5.63
CA SER A 282 -8.91 22.61 5.16
C SER A 282 -9.17 23.53 3.96
N VAL A 283 -8.70 24.78 4.01
CA VAL A 283 -8.84 25.73 2.88
C VAL A 283 -8.05 25.24 1.67
N ILE A 284 -6.78 24.85 1.86
CA ILE A 284 -5.95 24.31 0.77
C ILE A 284 -6.61 23.07 0.17
N LEU A 285 -7.09 22.14 0.99
CA LEU A 285 -7.77 20.95 0.52
C LEU A 285 -9.03 21.29 -0.27
N LEU A 286 -9.85 22.23 0.20
CA LEU A 286 -11.06 22.64 -0.51
C LEU A 286 -10.74 23.23 -1.89
N LEU A 287 -9.69 24.07 -1.99
CA LEU A 287 -9.22 24.59 -3.27
C LEU A 287 -8.73 23.47 -4.19
N LEU A 288 -7.95 22.52 -3.67
CA LEU A 288 -7.45 21.38 -4.43
C LEU A 288 -8.58 20.45 -4.87
N LEU A 289 -9.61 20.24 -4.06
CA LEU A 289 -10.80 19.49 -4.46
C LEU A 289 -11.55 20.19 -5.59
N GLY A 290 -11.57 21.53 -5.63
CA GLY A 290 -12.13 22.27 -6.78
C GLY A 290 -11.32 22.12 -8.07
N VAL A 291 -10.02 21.83 -7.99
CA VAL A 291 -9.13 21.66 -9.17
C VAL A 291 -9.04 20.20 -9.63
N PHE A 292 -8.98 19.26 -8.67
CA PHE A 292 -8.71 17.84 -8.92
C PHE A 292 -9.95 16.95 -8.72
N GLY A 293 -11.05 17.46 -8.13
CA GLY A 293 -12.21 16.66 -7.74
C GLY A 293 -13.21 16.35 -8.85
N ASP A 294 -13.14 17.02 -9.99
CA ASP A 294 -14.10 16.88 -11.11
C ASP A 294 -14.01 15.53 -11.87
N GLY A 295 -13.08 14.65 -11.47
CA GLY A 295 -12.88 13.32 -12.08
C GLY A 295 -12.73 12.17 -11.09
N GLY A 296 -13.23 12.33 -9.85
CA GLY A 296 -13.02 11.36 -8.76
C GLY A 296 -13.37 9.92 -9.16
N GLY A 297 -12.35 9.07 -9.28
CA GLY A 297 -12.52 7.65 -9.55
C GLY A 297 -13.00 6.89 -8.32
N GLU A 298 -13.74 5.80 -8.51
CA GLU A 298 -14.09 4.88 -7.42
C GLU A 298 -12.82 4.44 -6.67
N PHE A 299 -12.93 4.16 -5.36
CA PHE A 299 -11.81 3.56 -4.63
C PHE A 299 -11.40 2.26 -5.31
N ILE A 300 -10.10 2.03 -5.45
CA ILE A 300 -9.55 0.87 -6.14
C ILE A 300 -10.05 -0.44 -5.53
N TYR A 301 -10.34 -0.41 -4.23
CA TYR A 301 -10.92 -1.52 -3.47
C TYR A 301 -12.26 -2.03 -4.03
N PHE A 302 -13.06 -1.17 -4.66
CA PHE A 302 -14.37 -1.55 -5.21
C PHE A 302 -14.32 -1.99 -6.69
N GLN A 303 -13.13 -2.01 -7.30
CA GLN A 303 -12.95 -2.29 -8.74
C GLN A 303 -12.58 -3.75 -9.05
N PHE A 304 -12.62 -4.66 -8.07
CA PHE A 304 -12.18 -6.05 -8.21
C PHE A 304 -13.30 -7.06 -7.96
#